data_AF-A0A964JLV7-F1
#
_entry.id   AF-A0A964JLV7-F1
#
_cell.length_a   1.000
_cell.length_b   1.000
_cell.length_c   1.000
_cell.angle_alpha   90.00
_cell.angle_beta   90.00
_cell.angle_gamma   90.00
#
_symmetry.space_group_name_H-M   'P 1'
#
loop_
_entity.id
_entity.type
_entity.pdbx_description
1 polymer ?
#
loop_
_entity_poly.entity_id
_entity_poly.type
_entity_poly.pdbx_seq_one_letter_code
_entity_poly.pdbx_strand_id
1 'polypeptide(L)'
;MNPTDDLAMKNLAHALSLALTLNACGGAPPAVPSPEAQHPPALVGYVDRVGVLSALPAWQTAFEASSPDPAASRALLVVPPGARVDLVLGTWCSDSKREVTRFWKALEVAAPGGAPLPFQLRIIGVDRGKHAVVDGQDLTDGLDVKYVPTFIVTRGTEVGRVVESAPGGIEAALGALLRGEVR
;
A
#
# COMPACT_ATOMS: atom_id res chain seq x y z
N MET A 1 58.47 -49.31 -35.86
CA MET A 1 58.25 -47.88 -36.15
C MET A 1 57.23 -47.81 -37.27
N ASN A 2 56.11 -47.13 -37.01
CA ASN A 2 54.98 -46.83 -37.93
C ASN A 2 55.47 -45.95 -39.11
N PRO A 3 54.73 -45.62 -40.21
CA PRO A 3 53.27 -45.58 -40.37
C PRO A 3 52.71 -45.83 -41.82
N THR A 4 51.44 -45.40 -42.01
CA THR A 4 50.77 -44.85 -43.21
C THR A 4 50.10 -45.77 -44.24
N ASP A 5 48.76 -45.73 -44.20
CA ASP A 5 47.80 -45.32 -45.25
C ASP A 5 48.01 -45.78 -46.69
N ASP A 6 46.99 -46.43 -47.27
CA ASP A 6 46.50 -45.99 -48.58
C ASP A 6 45.02 -46.31 -48.81
N LEU A 7 44.35 -45.34 -49.42
CA LEU A 7 42.91 -45.19 -49.57
C LEU A 7 42.56 -45.34 -51.05
N ALA A 8 41.64 -46.23 -51.40
CA ALA A 8 40.96 -46.14 -52.70
C ALA A 8 39.62 -46.87 -52.69
N MET A 9 38.50 -46.14 -52.84
CA MET A 9 37.59 -46.33 -53.98
C MET A 9 36.40 -45.35 -53.95
N LYS A 10 36.25 -44.60 -55.06
CA LYS A 10 35.03 -44.44 -55.90
C LYS A 10 33.65 -44.45 -55.20
N ASN A 11 32.87 -43.37 -55.35
CA ASN A 11 31.73 -43.33 -56.28
C ASN A 11 30.83 -42.08 -56.14
N LEU A 12 30.58 -41.49 -57.30
CA LEU A 12 29.37 -40.84 -57.81
C LEU A 12 28.06 -41.14 -57.05
N ALA A 13 27.32 -40.09 -56.63
CA ALA A 13 25.87 -40.17 -56.47
C ALA A 13 25.19 -38.78 -56.46
N HIS A 14 23.96 -38.79 -56.93
CA HIS A 14 23.16 -37.68 -57.45
C HIS A 14 22.57 -36.72 -56.42
N ALA A 15 22.18 -35.56 -56.96
CA ALA A 15 21.46 -34.47 -56.33
C ALA A 15 20.12 -34.89 -55.69
N LEU A 16 19.80 -34.26 -54.56
CA LEU A 16 18.42 -34.01 -54.14
C LEU A 16 18.38 -32.69 -53.38
N SER A 17 17.92 -31.63 -54.06
CA SER A 17 17.74 -30.30 -53.47
C SER A 17 16.44 -30.30 -52.67
N LEU A 18 16.56 -30.27 -51.35
CA LEU A 18 15.43 -30.13 -50.43
C LEU A 18 15.18 -28.63 -50.21
N ALA A 19 14.17 -28.08 -50.85
CA ALA A 19 13.75 -26.69 -50.64
C ALA A 19 13.11 -26.56 -49.24
N LEU A 20 13.83 -25.92 -48.32
CA LEU A 20 13.35 -25.55 -47.00
C LEU A 20 12.70 -24.16 -47.08
N THR A 21 11.37 -24.08 -47.07
CA THR A 21 10.66 -22.80 -46.98
C THR A 21 10.68 -22.30 -45.53
N LEU A 22 11.52 -21.30 -45.26
CA LEU A 22 11.50 -20.53 -44.02
C LEU A 22 10.24 -19.65 -44.01
N ASN A 23 9.22 -20.05 -43.24
CA ASN A 23 8.17 -19.13 -42.81
C ASN A 23 8.75 -18.18 -41.77
N ALA A 24 9.02 -16.94 -42.17
CA ALA A 24 9.30 -15.85 -41.25
C ALA A 24 7.98 -15.35 -40.66
N CYS A 25 7.56 -15.91 -39.52
CA CYS A 25 6.55 -15.29 -38.68
C CYS A 25 7.18 -14.07 -38.00
N GLY A 26 6.92 -12.87 -38.53
CA GLY A 26 7.19 -11.61 -37.86
C GLY A 26 6.28 -11.45 -36.64
N GLY A 27 6.71 -11.97 -35.48
CA GLY A 27 6.08 -11.68 -34.20
C GLY A 27 6.45 -10.25 -33.79
N ALA A 28 5.44 -9.40 -33.57
CA ALA A 28 5.64 -8.13 -32.91
C ALA A 28 6.30 -8.37 -31.54
N PRO A 29 7.26 -7.53 -31.11
CA PRO A 29 7.85 -7.67 -29.79
C PRO A 29 6.75 -7.59 -28.71
N PRO A 30 6.84 -8.37 -27.62
CA PRO A 30 5.87 -8.30 -26.55
C PRO A 30 5.82 -6.87 -26.01
N ALA A 31 4.60 -6.34 -25.87
CA ALA A 31 4.40 -5.01 -25.30
C ALA A 31 5.04 -4.95 -23.91
N VAL A 32 5.98 -4.02 -23.73
CA VAL A 32 6.58 -3.76 -22.41
C VAL A 32 5.44 -3.30 -21.50
N PRO A 33 5.17 -4.00 -20.38
CA PRO A 33 4.12 -3.58 -19.47
C PRO A 33 4.43 -2.18 -18.92
N SER A 34 3.44 -1.30 -18.94
CA SER A 34 3.55 0.06 -18.39
C SER A 34 4.04 0.01 -16.92
N PRO A 35 4.77 1.04 -16.45
CA PRO A 35 5.26 1.12 -15.06
C PRO A 35 4.17 0.95 -13.98
N GLU A 36 2.90 1.19 -14.34
CA GLU A 36 1.72 0.95 -13.49
C GLU A 36 1.48 -0.52 -13.16
N ALA A 37 1.87 -1.46 -14.03
CA ALA A 37 1.61 -2.89 -13.84
C ALA A 37 2.49 -3.55 -12.75
N GLN A 38 3.43 -2.80 -12.16
CA GLN A 38 4.42 -3.32 -11.20
C GLN A 38 4.07 -3.06 -9.73
N HIS A 39 3.01 -2.29 -9.45
CA HIS A 39 2.56 -2.01 -8.08
C HIS A 39 1.16 -2.60 -7.83
N PRO A 40 0.89 -3.15 -6.64
CA PRO A 40 -0.46 -3.60 -6.29
C PRO A 40 -1.44 -2.41 -6.42
N PRO A 41 -2.66 -2.66 -6.93
CA PRO A 41 -3.65 -1.61 -7.14
C PRO A 41 -3.98 -0.90 -5.83
N ALA A 42 -4.24 0.41 -5.91
CA ALA A 42 -4.68 1.20 -4.77
C ALA A 42 -6.03 0.68 -4.26
N LEU A 43 -6.18 0.57 -2.94
CA LEU A 43 -7.50 0.32 -2.33
C LEU A 43 -8.17 1.68 -2.19
N VAL A 44 -9.32 1.85 -2.85
CA VAL A 44 -10.03 3.13 -2.96
C VAL A 44 -11.42 3.01 -2.34
N GLY A 45 -11.85 4.05 -1.62
CA GLY A 45 -13.14 4.11 -0.94
C GLY A 45 -13.03 3.85 0.55
N TYR A 46 -14.14 3.39 1.16
CA TYR A 46 -14.12 2.97 2.56
C TYR A 46 -13.29 1.70 2.72
N VAL A 47 -12.33 1.72 3.64
CA VAL A 47 -11.48 0.56 3.96
C VAL A 47 -11.44 0.33 5.46
N ASP A 48 -10.98 -0.83 5.88
CA ASP A 48 -10.73 -1.13 7.29
C ASP A 48 -9.38 -1.86 7.48
N ARG A 49 -8.96 -2.00 8.74
CA ARG A 49 -7.70 -2.67 9.09
C ARG A 49 -7.64 -4.08 8.53
N VAL A 50 -8.71 -4.87 8.69
CA VAL A 50 -8.70 -6.30 8.32
C VAL A 50 -8.57 -6.46 6.82
N GLY A 51 -9.33 -5.68 6.05
CA GLY A 51 -9.30 -5.68 4.59
C GLY A 51 -7.94 -5.24 4.04
N VAL A 52 -7.37 -4.14 4.56
CA VAL A 52 -6.07 -3.64 4.10
C VAL A 52 -4.95 -4.65 4.41
N LEU A 53 -4.89 -5.15 5.65
CA LEU A 53 -3.84 -6.07 6.06
C LEU A 53 -3.94 -7.43 5.33
N SER A 54 -5.16 -7.92 5.09
CA SER A 54 -5.38 -9.17 4.35
C SER A 54 -5.06 -9.06 2.87
N ALA A 55 -5.33 -7.90 2.26
CA ALA A 55 -5.06 -7.66 0.84
C ALA A 55 -3.59 -7.37 0.54
N LEU A 56 -2.83 -6.83 1.51
CA LEU A 56 -1.48 -6.29 1.29
C LEU A 56 -0.46 -6.89 2.27
N PRO A 57 0.27 -7.95 1.89
CA PRO A 57 1.24 -8.61 2.77
C PRO A 57 2.30 -7.68 3.35
N ALA A 58 2.77 -6.69 2.57
CA ALA A 58 3.74 -5.70 3.05
C ALA A 58 3.19 -4.81 4.18
N TRP A 59 1.86 -4.57 4.21
CA TRP A 59 1.20 -3.86 5.29
C TRP A 59 1.05 -4.75 6.53
N GLN A 60 0.74 -6.04 6.37
CA GLN A 60 0.77 -7.01 7.48
C GLN A 60 2.17 -7.06 8.13
N THR A 61 3.23 -7.17 7.33
CA THR A 61 4.60 -7.16 7.85
C THR A 61 4.92 -5.85 8.60
N ALA A 62 4.52 -4.70 8.06
CA ALA A 62 4.73 -3.41 8.72
C ALA A 62 3.94 -3.29 10.03
N PHE A 63 2.73 -3.83 10.09
CA PHE A 63 1.91 -3.91 11.31
C PHE A 63 2.59 -4.75 12.39
N GLU A 64 3.10 -5.94 12.06
CA GLU A 64 3.81 -6.77 13.05
C GLU A 64 5.13 -6.16 13.51
N ALA A 65 5.84 -5.45 12.62
CA ALA A 65 7.09 -4.78 12.95
C ALA A 65 6.90 -3.45 13.70
N SER A 66 5.68 -2.92 13.79
CA SER A 66 5.40 -1.65 14.44
C SER A 66 5.56 -1.77 15.96
N SER A 67 6.20 -0.77 16.57
CA SER A 67 6.41 -0.69 18.03
C SER A 67 5.99 0.70 18.53
N PRO A 68 4.69 0.93 18.78
CA PRO A 68 4.19 2.19 19.31
C PRO A 68 4.47 2.33 20.81
N ASP A 69 4.49 3.57 21.32
CA ASP A 69 4.65 3.81 22.74
C ASP A 69 3.42 3.31 23.53
N PRO A 70 3.58 2.40 24.52
CA PRO A 70 2.43 1.83 25.23
C PRO A 70 1.63 2.84 26.06
N ALA A 71 2.27 3.90 26.59
CA ALA A 71 1.58 4.90 27.39
C ALA A 71 0.72 5.80 26.50
N ALA A 72 1.27 6.30 25.40
CA ALA A 72 0.55 7.06 24.38
C ALA A 72 -0.57 6.22 23.73
N SER A 73 -0.31 4.93 23.48
CA SER A 73 -1.31 3.98 22.98
C SER A 73 -2.52 3.92 23.90
N ARG A 74 -2.33 3.68 25.20
CA ARG A 74 -3.44 3.67 26.19
C ARG A 74 -4.18 5.00 26.25
N ALA A 75 -3.47 6.11 26.05
CA ALA A 75 -4.07 7.44 26.07
C ALA A 75 -5.00 7.72 24.88
N LEU A 76 -4.98 6.90 23.81
CA LEU A 76 -6.00 6.93 22.74
C LEU A 76 -7.38 6.44 23.20
N LEU A 77 -7.45 5.68 24.31
CA LEU A 77 -8.70 5.17 24.88
C LEU A 77 -9.29 6.10 25.95
N VAL A 78 -8.56 7.16 26.32
CA VAL A 78 -8.96 8.12 27.36
C VAL A 78 -9.07 9.50 26.72
N VAL A 79 -10.15 9.73 25.98
CA VAL A 79 -10.40 11.01 25.29
C VAL A 79 -11.83 11.49 25.56
N PRO A 80 -12.09 12.81 25.58
CA PRO A 80 -13.45 13.33 25.73
C PRO A 80 -14.37 12.88 24.58
N PRO A 81 -15.67 12.62 24.84
CA PRO A 81 -16.61 12.19 23.82
C PRO A 81 -16.81 13.25 22.73
N GLY A 82 -17.35 12.83 21.58
CA GLY A 82 -17.73 13.75 20.49
C GLY A 82 -16.63 14.04 19.46
N ALA A 83 -15.51 13.32 19.50
CA ALA A 83 -14.51 13.37 18.44
C ALA A 83 -14.88 12.45 17.28
N ARG A 84 -14.59 12.93 16.06
CA ARG A 84 -14.54 12.14 14.83
C ARG A 84 -13.13 12.23 14.25
N VAL A 85 -12.62 11.10 13.77
CA VAL A 85 -11.35 10.99 13.06
C VAL A 85 -11.64 10.51 11.65
N ASP A 86 -11.27 11.33 10.68
CA ASP A 86 -11.20 10.97 9.27
C ASP A 86 -9.74 10.63 8.93
N LEU A 87 -9.45 9.36 8.73
CA LEU A 87 -8.15 8.87 8.28
C LEU A 87 -8.17 8.67 6.77
N VAL A 88 -7.44 9.50 6.05
CA VAL A 88 -7.23 9.35 4.60
C VAL A 88 -5.86 8.74 4.36
N LEU A 89 -5.79 7.62 3.64
CA LEU A 89 -4.55 6.89 3.36
C LEU A 89 -4.42 6.49 1.89
N GLY A 90 -3.18 6.45 1.39
CA GLY A 90 -2.87 5.80 0.12
C GLY A 90 -2.19 4.46 0.37
N THR A 91 -2.80 3.33 -0.02
CA THR A 91 -2.17 2.01 0.20
C THR A 91 -0.86 1.80 -0.58
N TRP A 92 -0.65 2.64 -1.59
CA TRP A 92 0.54 2.75 -2.42
C TRP A 92 1.64 3.66 -1.83
N CYS A 93 1.38 4.34 -0.72
CA CYS A 93 2.30 5.30 -0.10
C CYS A 93 3.06 4.66 1.09
N SER A 94 4.38 4.87 1.14
CA SER A 94 5.24 4.37 2.21
C SER A 94 4.96 5.00 3.56
N ASP A 95 4.65 6.30 3.60
CA ASP A 95 4.30 7.00 4.83
C ASP A 95 2.96 6.51 5.37
N SER A 96 2.00 6.26 4.46
CA SER A 96 0.70 5.68 4.83
C SER A 96 0.89 4.32 5.46
N LYS A 97 1.70 3.46 4.84
CA LYS A 97 2.04 2.17 5.41
C LYS A 97 2.68 2.30 6.79
N ARG A 98 3.64 3.20 6.98
CA ARG A 98 4.35 3.37 8.27
C ARG A 98 3.45 3.87 9.38
N GLU A 99 2.76 4.99 9.18
CA GLU A 99 2.00 5.62 10.27
C GLU A 99 0.68 4.89 10.53
N VAL A 100 -0.02 4.41 9.50
CA VAL A 100 -1.33 3.76 9.71
C VAL A 100 -1.17 2.39 10.38
N THR A 101 -0.16 1.60 10.00
CA THR A 101 0.07 0.32 10.71
C THR A 101 0.52 0.54 12.14
N ARG A 102 1.33 1.58 12.41
CA ARG A 102 1.70 1.98 13.77
C ARG A 102 0.47 2.40 14.60
N PHE A 103 -0.43 3.17 14.02
CA PHE A 103 -1.70 3.54 14.66
C PHE A 103 -2.55 2.30 14.98
N TRP A 104 -2.73 1.39 14.04
CA TRP A 104 -3.47 0.14 14.29
C TRP A 104 -2.81 -0.73 15.37
N LYS A 105 -1.47 -0.77 15.41
CA LYS A 105 -0.74 -1.48 16.46
C LYS A 105 -0.93 -0.80 17.82
N ALA A 106 -0.97 0.53 17.85
CA ALA A 106 -1.23 1.27 19.08
C ALA A 106 -2.62 0.96 19.64
N LEU A 107 -3.65 0.85 18.79
CA LEU A 107 -4.98 0.43 19.22
C LEU A 107 -4.99 -1.01 19.77
N GLU A 108 -4.25 -1.93 19.16
CA GLU A 108 -4.11 -3.31 19.66
C GLU A 108 -3.38 -3.36 21.02
N VAL A 109 -2.30 -2.60 21.18
CA VAL A 109 -1.57 -2.49 22.45
C VAL A 109 -2.44 -1.85 23.55
N ALA A 110 -3.25 -0.85 23.19
CA ALA A 110 -4.10 -0.14 24.14
C ALA A 110 -5.26 -1.01 24.67
N ALA A 111 -5.86 -1.82 23.79
CA ALA A 111 -6.95 -2.73 24.14
C ALA A 111 -6.79 -4.08 23.43
N PRO A 112 -5.96 -4.98 23.99
CA PRO A 112 -5.87 -6.36 23.50
C PRO A 112 -7.24 -7.02 23.54
N GLY A 113 -7.76 -7.45 22.39
CA GLY A 113 -9.11 -8.02 22.25
C GLY A 113 -10.19 -7.08 21.70
N GLY A 114 -9.86 -5.80 21.48
CA GLY A 114 -10.73 -4.85 20.78
C GLY A 114 -11.75 -4.16 21.69
N ALA A 115 -11.34 -3.06 22.33
CA ALA A 115 -12.28 -2.15 23.00
C ALA A 115 -12.94 -1.21 21.99
N PRO A 116 -14.18 -0.76 22.25
CA PRO A 116 -14.79 0.33 21.50
C PRO A 116 -13.90 1.58 21.55
N LEU A 117 -13.74 2.25 20.40
CA LEU A 117 -13.06 3.52 20.37
C LEU A 117 -13.93 4.61 21.03
N PRO A 118 -13.34 5.48 21.87
CA PRO A 118 -14.07 6.62 22.46
C PRO A 118 -14.35 7.75 21.46
N PHE A 119 -14.00 7.57 20.19
CA PHE A 119 -14.21 8.47 19.07
C PHE A 119 -14.71 7.70 17.85
N GLN A 120 -15.38 8.40 16.94
CA GLN A 120 -15.77 7.82 15.65
C GLN A 120 -14.56 7.76 14.72
N LEU A 121 -14.33 6.65 14.05
CA LEU A 121 -13.22 6.49 13.10
C LEU A 121 -13.79 6.12 11.72
N ARG A 122 -13.49 6.95 10.72
CA ARG A 122 -13.73 6.67 9.31
C ARG A 122 -12.38 6.56 8.60
N ILE A 123 -12.20 5.52 7.79
CA ILE A 123 -10.95 5.26 7.08
C ILE A 123 -11.24 5.24 5.57
N ILE A 124 -10.53 6.08 4.82
CA ILE A 124 -10.74 6.34 3.39
C ILE A 124 -9.44 6.04 2.64
N GLY A 125 -9.46 5.01 1.81
CA GLY A 125 -8.41 4.72 0.85
C GLY A 125 -8.54 5.60 -0.39
N VAL A 126 -7.43 6.14 -0.89
CA VAL A 126 -7.40 7.01 -2.08
C VAL A 126 -6.51 6.47 -3.19
N ASP A 127 -6.82 6.86 -4.41
CA ASP A 127 -5.96 6.66 -5.58
C ASP A 127 -4.69 7.53 -5.52
N ARG A 128 -3.85 7.49 -6.56
CA ARG A 128 -2.61 8.30 -6.63
C ARG A 128 -2.87 9.80 -6.80
N GLY A 129 -4.05 10.15 -7.29
CA GLY A 129 -4.57 11.52 -7.36
C GLY A 129 -5.08 12.04 -6.01
N LYS A 130 -5.18 11.18 -4.99
CA LYS A 130 -5.73 11.44 -3.66
C LYS A 130 -7.26 11.61 -3.65
N HIS A 131 -7.92 10.99 -4.62
CA HIS A 131 -9.38 10.96 -4.73
C HIS A 131 -9.93 9.59 -4.30
N ALA A 132 -11.16 9.59 -3.79
CA ALA A 132 -11.90 8.37 -3.46
C ALA A 132 -13.32 8.45 -4.03
N VAL A 133 -13.44 8.35 -5.35
CA VAL A 133 -14.73 8.35 -6.04
C VAL A 133 -15.42 6.99 -5.87
N VAL A 134 -16.56 7.00 -5.16
CA VAL A 134 -17.43 5.84 -4.94
C VAL A 134 -18.84 6.25 -5.33
N ASP A 135 -19.48 5.49 -6.23
CA ASP A 135 -20.85 5.74 -6.71
C ASP A 135 -21.09 7.19 -7.19
N GLY A 136 -20.07 7.79 -7.82
CA GLY A 136 -20.14 9.16 -8.36
C GLY A 136 -19.92 10.27 -7.34
N GLN A 137 -19.60 9.94 -6.08
CA GLN A 137 -19.26 10.90 -5.03
C GLN A 137 -17.80 10.72 -4.60
N ASP A 138 -17.05 11.81 -4.46
CA ASP A 138 -15.70 11.75 -3.90
C ASP A 138 -15.76 11.87 -2.37
N LEU A 139 -15.35 10.81 -1.67
CA LEU A 139 -15.34 10.78 -0.20
C LEU A 139 -14.33 11.76 0.41
N THR A 140 -13.39 12.28 -0.40
CA THR A 140 -12.38 13.26 0.02
C THR A 140 -12.81 14.72 -0.17
N ASP A 141 -13.96 14.96 -0.81
CA ASP A 141 -14.48 16.30 -1.02
C ASP A 141 -14.66 17.04 0.31
N GLY A 142 -14.10 18.26 0.37
CA GLY A 142 -14.13 19.11 1.56
C GLY A 142 -13.14 18.75 2.67
N LEU A 143 -12.33 17.69 2.53
CA LEU A 143 -11.29 17.34 3.51
C LEU A 143 -9.96 18.09 3.29
N ASP A 144 -9.75 18.63 2.08
CA ASP A 144 -8.54 19.34 1.65
C ASP A 144 -7.24 18.56 1.92
N VAL A 145 -7.21 17.29 1.48
CA VAL A 145 -6.06 16.40 1.67
C VAL A 145 -5.02 16.61 0.57
N LYS A 146 -3.83 17.11 0.94
CA LYS A 146 -2.70 17.29 0.02
C LYS A 146 -1.67 16.16 0.08
N TYR A 147 -1.58 15.49 1.23
CA TYR A 147 -0.61 14.43 1.51
C TYR A 147 -1.27 13.27 2.27
N VAL A 148 -0.68 12.08 2.18
CA VAL A 148 -1.20 10.88 2.83
C VAL A 148 -0.11 10.19 3.67
N PRO A 149 -0.45 9.64 4.86
CA PRO A 149 -1.77 9.64 5.44
C PRO A 149 -2.08 11.00 6.08
N THR A 150 -3.35 11.33 6.19
CA THR A 150 -3.81 12.47 6.99
C THR A 150 -4.86 11.99 7.97
N PHE A 151 -4.66 12.28 9.26
CA PHE A 151 -5.63 12.04 10.33
C PHE A 151 -6.26 13.38 10.67
N ILE A 152 -7.53 13.59 10.34
CA ILE A 152 -8.26 14.83 10.60
C ILE A 152 -9.15 14.63 11.82
N VAL A 153 -9.03 15.48 12.83
CA VAL A 153 -9.84 15.41 14.05
C VAL A 153 -10.88 16.52 14.05
N THR A 154 -12.14 16.14 14.24
CA THR A 154 -13.29 17.05 14.26
C THR A 154 -14.06 16.92 15.57
N ARG A 155 -14.47 18.06 16.14
CA ARG A 155 -15.40 18.19 17.27
C ARG A 155 -16.43 19.28 16.92
N GLY A 156 -17.37 18.95 16.06
CA GLY A 156 -18.25 19.93 15.39
C GLY A 156 -17.55 20.64 14.24
N THR A 157 -16.38 21.23 14.48
CA THR A 157 -15.45 21.75 13.47
C THR A 157 -14.11 21.02 13.55
N GLU A 158 -13.29 21.11 12.51
CA GLU A 158 -11.93 20.59 12.55
C GLU A 158 -11.14 21.30 13.66
N VAL A 159 -10.49 20.50 14.52
CA VAL A 159 -9.62 21.00 15.61
C VAL A 159 -8.14 20.81 15.30
N GLY A 160 -7.82 20.03 14.26
CA GLY A 160 -6.46 19.84 13.77
C GLY A 160 -6.29 18.53 13.02
N ARG A 161 -5.10 18.34 12.45
CA ARG A 161 -4.74 17.15 11.68
C ARG A 161 -3.27 16.75 11.87
N VAL A 162 -2.98 15.45 11.72
CA VAL A 162 -1.61 14.92 11.59
C VAL A 162 -1.39 14.51 10.15
N VAL A 163 -0.33 15.02 9.51
CA VAL A 163 -0.05 14.84 8.08
C VAL A 163 1.29 14.11 7.91
N GLU A 164 1.30 13.05 7.10
CA GLU A 164 2.46 12.23 6.68
C GLU A 164 3.22 11.49 7.77
N SER A 165 3.73 12.20 8.77
CA SER A 165 4.57 11.62 9.82
C SER A 165 4.45 12.38 11.13
N ALA A 166 4.68 11.67 12.24
CA ALA A 166 4.74 12.25 13.58
C ALA A 166 6.07 11.85 14.25
N PRO A 167 7.02 12.78 14.46
CA PRO A 167 8.33 12.48 15.06
C PRO A 167 8.25 11.82 16.45
N GLY A 168 7.16 12.04 17.21
CA GLY A 168 6.88 11.40 18.50
C GLY A 168 6.00 10.15 18.42
N GLY A 169 5.67 9.68 17.22
CA GLY A 169 4.70 8.62 16.98
C GLY A 169 3.28 9.14 16.75
N ILE A 170 2.57 8.49 15.84
CA ILE A 170 1.20 8.84 15.49
C ILE A 170 0.26 8.75 16.69
N GLU A 171 0.47 7.78 17.58
CA GLU A 171 -0.32 7.58 18.80
C GLU A 171 -0.23 8.77 19.77
N ALA A 172 0.95 9.38 19.88
CA ALA A 172 1.16 10.54 20.74
C ALA A 172 0.55 11.80 20.11
N ALA A 173 0.84 12.05 18.83
CA ALA A 173 0.34 13.22 18.11
C ALA A 173 -1.20 13.21 17.99
N LEU A 174 -1.78 12.09 17.57
CA LEU A 174 -3.22 11.94 17.48
C LEU A 174 -3.89 12.00 18.86
N GLY A 175 -3.27 11.39 19.87
CA GLY A 175 -3.76 11.44 21.25
C GLY A 175 -3.84 12.88 21.78
N ALA A 176 -2.82 13.71 21.53
CA ALA A 176 -2.82 15.11 21.94
C ALA A 176 -3.96 15.91 21.29
N LEU A 177 -4.19 15.73 19.97
CA LEU A 177 -5.32 16.36 19.28
C LEU A 177 -6.66 15.90 19.84
N LEU A 178 -6.83 14.59 20.06
CA LEU A 178 -8.05 14.02 20.61
C LEU A 178 -8.35 14.53 22.02
N ARG A 179 -7.33 14.82 22.83
CA ARG A 179 -7.48 15.36 24.19
C ARG A 179 -7.52 16.90 24.25
N GLY A 180 -7.33 17.59 23.13
CA GLY A 180 -7.30 19.06 23.09
C GLY A 180 -6.05 19.66 23.74
N GLU A 181 -4.94 18.92 23.72
CA GLU A 181 -3.65 19.32 24.32
C GLU A 181 -2.78 20.14 23.36
N VAL A 182 -3.15 20.20 22.08
CA VAL A 182 -2.48 21.02 21.07
C VAL A 182 -3.12 22.41 21.07
N ARG A 183 -2.31 23.44 21.29
CA ARG A 183 -2.69 24.86 21.20
C ARG A 183 -2.34 25.43 19.84
#